data_AF-A0A7Y6M3V2-F1
#
_entry.id   AF-A0A7Y6M3V2-F1
#
_cell.length_a   1.000
_cell.length_b   1.000
_cell.length_c   1.000
_cell.angle_alpha   90.00
_cell.angle_beta   90.00
_cell.angle_gamma   90.00
#
_symmetry.space_group_name_H-M   'P 1'
#
loop_
_entity.id
_entity.type
_entity.pdbx_description
1 polymer ?
#
loop_
_entity_poly.entity_id
_entity_poly.type
_entity_poly.pdbx_seq_one_letter_code
_entity_poly.pdbx_strand_id
1 'polypeptide(L)'
;MAFFRPRVSREAEVRYHADLEISKSFPELLEKARTAERVLRDLRAADADEIELLGAGTAFDKALTEALRAAEAGQRATFGVRAYDDRIARRKAKATPAGRLWSDEVERLRTLREENRLWGIPRIPRPVPAVR
;
A
#
# COMPACT_ATOMS: atom_id res chain seq x y z
N MET A 1 45.60 -9.10 -5.02
CA MET A 1 44.55 -8.46 -5.84
C MET A 1 43.53 -7.83 -4.92
N ALA A 2 43.36 -6.51 -4.96
CA ALA A 2 42.26 -5.87 -4.23
C ALA A 2 40.96 -6.28 -4.93
N PHE A 3 40.16 -7.14 -4.30
CA PHE A 3 38.80 -7.42 -4.76
C PHE A 3 37.99 -6.13 -4.61
N PHE A 4 37.78 -5.42 -5.72
CA PHE A 4 36.85 -4.31 -5.79
C PHE A 4 35.43 -4.89 -5.63
N ARG A 5 34.98 -5.05 -4.38
CA ARG A 5 33.60 -5.45 -4.12
C ARG A 5 32.71 -4.32 -4.66
N PRO A 6 31.79 -4.58 -5.61
CA PRO A 6 30.86 -3.56 -6.05
C PRO A 6 30.11 -3.04 -4.82
N ARG A 7 29.96 -1.72 -4.74
CA ARG A 7 29.38 -1.03 -3.57
C ARG A 7 27.90 -1.37 -3.33
N VAL A 8 27.28 -2.04 -4.30
CA VAL A 8 25.87 -2.42 -4.37
C VAL A 8 25.81 -3.81 -5.02
N SER A 9 24.94 -4.69 -4.51
CA SER A 9 24.73 -6.01 -5.06
C SER A 9 23.88 -5.96 -6.33
N ARG A 10 24.04 -6.95 -7.22
CA ARG A 10 23.17 -7.11 -8.40
C ARG A 10 21.70 -7.29 -7.99
N GLU A 11 21.45 -7.98 -6.88
CA GLU A 11 20.09 -8.14 -6.34
C GLU A 11 19.48 -6.79 -5.96
N ALA A 12 20.24 -5.90 -5.32
CA ALA A 12 19.80 -4.55 -4.99
C ALA A 12 19.45 -3.73 -6.23
N GLU A 13 20.24 -3.82 -7.30
CA GLU A 13 19.91 -3.18 -8.58
C GLU A 13 18.60 -3.69 -9.17
N VAL A 14 18.42 -5.02 -9.24
CA VAL A 14 17.18 -5.64 -9.77
C VAL A 14 15.97 -5.20 -8.95
N ARG A 15 16.05 -5.24 -7.62
CA ARG A 15 14.95 -4.85 -6.73
C ARG A 15 14.64 -3.36 -6.82
N TYR A 16 15.66 -2.51 -6.92
CA TYR A 16 15.49 -1.08 -7.12
C TYR A 16 14.76 -0.77 -8.43
N HIS A 17 15.16 -1.39 -9.54
CA HIS A 17 14.47 -1.22 -10.82
C HIS A 17 13.03 -1.75 -10.80
N ALA A 18 12.80 -2.90 -10.16
CA ALA A 18 11.44 -3.41 -9.98
C ALA A 18 10.56 -2.45 -9.16
N ASP A 19 11.08 -1.91 -8.06
CA ASP A 19 10.35 -0.95 -7.23
C ASP A 19 10.10 0.38 -7.97
N LEU A 20 11.04 0.83 -8.82
CA LEU A 20 10.81 1.97 -9.71
C LEU A 20 9.62 1.71 -10.65
N GLU A 21 9.60 0.58 -11.35
CA GLU A 21 8.51 0.24 -12.26
C GLU A 21 7.17 0.11 -11.54
N ILE A 22 7.13 -0.54 -10.38
CA ILE A 22 5.92 -0.65 -9.56
C ILE A 22 5.44 0.74 -9.13
N SER A 23 6.34 1.61 -8.67
CA SER A 23 5.98 2.94 -8.15
C SER A 23 5.32 3.85 -9.19
N LYS A 24 5.58 3.65 -10.49
CA LYS A 24 4.93 4.41 -11.57
C LYS A 24 3.42 4.26 -11.59
N SER A 25 2.92 3.11 -11.13
CA SER A 25 1.47 2.83 -11.04
C SER A 25 0.80 3.50 -9.82
N PHE A 26 1.58 4.07 -8.89
CA PHE A 26 1.04 4.61 -7.64
C PHE A 26 -0.06 5.67 -7.85
N PRO A 27 0.07 6.69 -8.72
CA PRO A 27 -0.98 7.68 -8.91
C PRO A 27 -2.30 7.08 -9.40
N GLU A 28 -2.24 6.12 -10.32
CA GLU A 28 -3.41 5.42 -10.84
C GLU A 28 -4.09 4.58 -9.74
N LEU A 29 -3.30 3.83 -8.96
CA LEU A 29 -3.81 3.01 -7.86
C LEU A 29 -4.40 3.85 -6.74
N LEU A 30 -3.83 5.02 -6.46
CA LEU A 30 -4.37 5.97 -5.51
C LEU A 30 -5.73 6.52 -5.98
N GLU A 31 -5.89 6.82 -7.26
CA GLU A 31 -7.19 7.23 -7.81
C GLU A 31 -8.23 6.10 -7.77
N LYS A 32 -7.83 4.84 -8.00
CA LYS A 32 -8.71 3.68 -7.79
C LYS A 32 -9.18 3.59 -6.35
N ALA A 33 -8.28 3.77 -5.37
CA ALA A 33 -8.63 3.78 -3.96
C ALA A 33 -9.59 4.93 -3.62
N ARG A 34 -9.33 6.15 -4.11
CA ARG A 34 -10.23 7.31 -3.93
C ARG A 34 -11.61 7.08 -4.54
N THR A 35 -11.67 6.41 -5.68
CA THR A 35 -12.95 6.07 -6.33
C THR A 35 -13.73 5.04 -5.52
N ALA A 36 -13.07 3.97 -5.07
CA ALA A 36 -13.70 2.97 -4.22
C ALA A 36 -14.17 3.55 -2.87
N GLU A 37 -13.41 4.49 -2.29
CA GLU A 37 -13.82 5.21 -1.09
C GLU A 37 -15.11 6.01 -1.31
N ARG A 38 -15.21 6.76 -2.42
CA ARG A 38 -16.42 7.51 -2.76
C ARG A 38 -17.64 6.59 -2.88
N VAL A 39 -17.50 5.48 -3.61
CA VAL A 39 -18.58 4.49 -3.73
C VAL A 39 -19.04 3.96 -2.37
N LEU A 40 -18.10 3.62 -1.48
CA LEU A 40 -18.45 3.17 -0.13
C LEU A 40 -19.19 4.26 0.67
N ARG A 41 -18.75 5.52 0.56
CA ARG A 41 -19.40 6.65 1.23
C ARG A 41 -20.80 6.92 0.67
N ASP A 42 -20.97 6.82 -0.64
CA ASP A 42 -22.25 7.04 -1.32
C ASP A 42 -23.27 5.96 -0.92
N LEU A 43 -22.85 4.69 -0.88
CA LEU A 43 -23.70 3.58 -0.42
C LEU A 43 -24.10 3.72 1.05
N ARG A 44 -23.19 4.18 1.91
CA ARG A 44 -23.52 4.49 3.32
C ARG A 44 -24.53 5.62 3.44
N ALA A 45 -24.37 6.67 2.65
CA ALA A 45 -25.30 7.80 2.65
C ALA A 45 -26.69 7.41 2.13
N ALA A 46 -26.76 6.40 1.26
CA ALA A 46 -27.99 5.84 0.73
C ALA A 46 -28.65 4.77 1.63
N ASP A 47 -28.07 4.47 2.80
CA ASP A 47 -28.52 3.38 3.70
C ASP A 47 -28.63 2.03 2.97
N ALA A 48 -27.65 1.75 2.10
CA ALA A 48 -27.55 0.50 1.36
C ALA A 48 -27.48 -0.71 2.29
N ASP A 49 -27.90 -1.87 1.79
CA ASP A 49 -27.91 -3.08 2.61
C ASP A 49 -26.50 -3.59 2.96
N GLU A 50 -26.41 -4.43 3.98
CA GLU A 50 -25.14 -4.91 4.51
C GLU A 50 -24.29 -5.67 3.47
N ILE A 51 -24.91 -6.33 2.50
CA ILE A 51 -24.21 -7.09 1.45
C ILE A 51 -23.56 -6.12 0.46
N GLU A 52 -24.26 -5.05 0.06
CA GLU A 52 -23.69 -4.00 -0.79
C GLU A 52 -22.53 -3.28 -0.08
N LEU A 53 -22.70 -2.94 1.19
CA LEU A 53 -21.66 -2.33 2.01
C LEU A 53 -20.45 -3.24 2.21
N LEU A 54 -20.66 -4.55 2.41
CA LEU A 54 -19.59 -5.55 2.45
C LEU A 54 -18.82 -5.60 1.13
N GLY A 55 -19.52 -5.60 -0.01
CA GLY A 55 -18.92 -5.59 -1.34
C GLY A 55 -18.04 -4.34 -1.55
N ALA A 56 -18.59 -3.16 -1.27
CA ALA A 56 -17.88 -1.89 -1.43
C ALA A 56 -16.70 -1.74 -0.47
N GLY A 57 -16.86 -2.11 0.81
CA GLY A 57 -15.79 -2.07 1.80
C GLY A 57 -14.63 -3.01 1.43
N THR A 58 -14.94 -4.19 0.89
CA THR A 58 -13.93 -5.14 0.40
C THR A 58 -13.21 -4.63 -0.84
N ALA A 59 -13.95 -4.03 -1.78
CA ALA A 59 -13.36 -3.41 -2.97
C ALA A 59 -12.40 -2.26 -2.58
N PHE A 60 -12.78 -1.45 -1.60
CA PHE A 60 -11.92 -0.39 -1.09
C PHE A 60 -10.67 -0.93 -0.37
N ASP A 61 -10.77 -1.99 0.45
CA ASP A 61 -9.60 -2.63 1.08
C ASP A 61 -8.60 -3.15 0.03
N LYS A 62 -9.12 -3.73 -1.05
CA LYS A 62 -8.30 -4.21 -2.17
C LYS A 62 -7.57 -3.06 -2.84
N ALA A 63 -8.28 -1.98 -3.19
CA ALA A 63 -7.69 -0.81 -3.84
C ALA A 63 -6.63 -0.14 -2.94
N LEU A 64 -6.90 -0.01 -1.63
CA LEU A 64 -5.93 0.48 -0.65
C LEU A 64 -4.70 -0.42 -0.55
N THR A 65 -4.88 -1.74 -0.62
CA THR A 65 -3.77 -2.70 -0.58
C THR A 65 -2.86 -2.55 -1.81
N GLU A 66 -3.43 -2.34 -2.99
CA GLU A 66 -2.68 -2.10 -4.23
C GLU A 66 -1.92 -0.76 -4.16
N ALA A 67 -2.61 0.31 -3.77
CA ALA A 67 -1.99 1.63 -3.61
C ALA A 67 -0.86 1.62 -2.56
N LEU A 68 -1.07 0.94 -1.43
CA LEU A 68 -0.06 0.79 -0.38
C LEU A 68 1.18 0.05 -0.89
N ARG A 69 1.02 -1.05 -1.64
CA ARG A 69 2.16 -1.78 -2.21
C ARG A 69 2.97 -0.91 -3.16
N ALA A 70 2.30 -0.12 -4.01
CA ALA A 70 2.96 0.80 -4.91
C ALA A 70 3.66 1.96 -4.17
N ALA A 71 3.05 2.47 -3.09
CA ALA A 71 3.66 3.49 -2.24
C ALA A 71 4.90 2.96 -1.50
N GLU A 72 4.84 1.74 -0.96
CA GLU A 72 5.99 1.09 -0.32
C GLU A 72 7.13 0.83 -1.31
N ALA A 73 6.83 0.51 -2.57
CA ALA A 73 7.82 0.43 -3.64
C ALA A 73 8.44 1.80 -3.93
N GLY A 74 7.61 2.85 -4.09
CA GLY A 74 8.07 4.24 -4.28
C GLY A 74 8.95 4.73 -3.13
N GLN A 75 8.61 4.37 -1.90
CA GLN A 75 9.42 4.64 -0.71
C GLN A 75 10.81 3.97 -0.80
N ARG A 76 10.85 2.66 -1.08
CA ARG A 76 12.12 1.91 -1.20
C ARG A 76 12.98 2.43 -2.34
N ALA A 77 12.38 2.71 -3.50
CA ALA A 77 13.06 3.32 -4.64
C ALA A 77 13.62 4.71 -4.29
N THR A 78 12.86 5.55 -3.58
CA THR A 78 13.32 6.88 -3.15
C THR A 78 14.51 6.80 -2.19
N PHE A 79 14.64 5.72 -1.42
CA PHE A 79 15.81 5.52 -0.56
C PHE A 79 17.10 5.24 -1.33
N GLY A 80 16.98 4.89 -2.62
CA GLY A 80 18.08 4.63 -3.53
C GLY A 80 18.61 3.19 -3.45
N VAL A 81 19.28 2.74 -4.50
CA VAL A 81 19.73 1.35 -4.68
C VAL A 81 20.59 0.83 -3.52
N ARG A 82 21.43 1.67 -2.91
CA ARG A 82 22.28 1.27 -1.78
C ARG A 82 21.46 0.94 -0.52
N ALA A 83 20.26 1.48 -0.36
CA ALA A 83 19.42 1.25 0.81
C ALA A 83 18.89 -0.20 0.92
N TYR A 84 19.00 -0.98 -0.15
CA TYR A 84 18.62 -2.40 -0.16
C TYR A 84 19.65 -3.28 0.56
N ASP A 85 20.92 -2.92 0.48
CA ASP A 85 22.02 -3.66 1.12
C ASP A 85 22.49 -3.00 2.43
N ASP A 86 22.33 -1.67 2.57
CA ASP A 86 22.91 -0.89 3.67
C ASP A 86 21.84 -0.20 4.53
N ARG A 87 21.69 -0.68 5.77
CA ARG A 87 20.76 -0.13 6.77
C ARG A 87 21.02 1.33 7.12
N ILE A 88 22.28 1.78 7.11
CA ILE A 88 22.64 3.17 7.43
C ILE A 88 22.24 4.07 6.26
N ALA A 89 22.47 3.62 5.02
CA ALA A 89 22.00 4.32 3.83
C ALA A 89 20.47 4.47 3.85
N ARG A 90 19.75 3.37 4.15
CA ARG A 90 18.29 3.39 4.30
C ARG A 90 17.82 4.37 5.37
N ARG A 91 18.43 4.36 6.56
CA ARG A 91 18.07 5.27 7.66
C ARG A 91 18.29 6.74 7.26
N LYS A 92 19.44 7.05 6.62
CA LYS A 92 19.73 8.41 6.15
C LYS A 92 18.74 8.86 5.08
N ALA A 93 18.42 7.98 4.14
CA ALA A 93 17.46 8.31 3.08
C ALA A 93 16.04 8.50 3.61
N LYS A 94 15.60 7.71 4.60
CA LYS A 94 14.32 7.90 5.30
C LYS A 94 14.20 9.27 5.96
N ALA A 95 15.30 9.85 6.42
CA ALA A 95 15.33 11.16 7.07
C ALA A 95 15.33 12.34 6.08
N THR A 96 15.47 12.10 4.77
CA THR A 96 15.39 13.16 3.75
C THR A 96 13.94 13.64 3.59
N PRO A 97 13.70 14.86 3.06
CA PRO A 97 12.34 15.34 2.79
C PRO A 97 11.53 14.37 1.90
N ALA A 98 12.12 13.87 0.81
CA ALA A 98 11.46 12.90 -0.07
C ALA A 98 11.18 11.56 0.63
N GLY A 99 12.13 11.09 1.45
CA GLY A 99 11.94 9.88 2.25
C GLY A 99 10.86 10.03 3.31
N ARG A 100 10.71 11.23 3.89
CA ARG A 100 9.63 11.56 4.83
C ARG A 100 8.28 11.59 4.12
N LEU A 101 8.16 12.29 2.98
CA LEU A 101 6.91 12.34 2.20
C LEU A 101 6.37 10.94 1.88
N TRP A 102 7.23 10.03 1.43
CA TRP A 102 6.80 8.65 1.19
C TRP A 102 6.49 7.86 2.46
N SER A 103 7.20 8.12 3.56
CA SER A 103 6.90 7.48 4.84
C SER A 103 5.53 7.90 5.37
N ASP A 104 5.24 9.20 5.31
CA ASP A 104 3.97 9.77 5.73
C ASP A 104 2.83 9.23 4.86
N GLU A 105 3.01 9.12 3.53
CA GLU A 105 1.98 8.55 2.66
C GLU A 105 1.74 7.06 2.90
N VAL A 106 2.80 6.26 3.12
CA VAL A 106 2.66 4.84 3.49
C VAL A 106 1.92 4.69 4.82
N GLU A 107 2.23 5.51 5.82
CA GLU A 107 1.55 5.50 7.11
C GLU A 107 0.08 5.92 6.95
N ARG A 108 -0.20 6.97 6.17
CA ARG A 108 -1.56 7.42 5.86
C ARG A 108 -2.41 6.30 5.24
N LEU A 109 -1.88 5.60 4.25
CA LEU A 109 -2.59 4.50 3.57
C LEU A 109 -2.81 3.30 4.50
N ARG A 110 -1.85 2.99 5.38
CA ARG A 110 -2.01 1.93 6.39
C ARG A 110 -3.12 2.27 7.38
N THR A 111 -3.16 3.51 7.86
CA THR A 111 -4.22 3.99 8.76
C THR A 111 -5.58 3.90 8.11
N LEU A 112 -5.74 4.42 6.88
CA LEU A 112 -7.01 4.33 6.14
C LEU A 112 -7.48 2.89 5.92
N ARG A 113 -6.54 1.98 5.64
CA ARG A 113 -6.85 0.56 5.47
C ARG A 113 -7.29 -0.11 6.78
N GLU A 114 -6.63 0.22 7.88
CA GLU A 114 -7.02 -0.29 9.19
C GLU A 114 -8.41 0.22 9.58
N GLU A 115 -8.66 1.52 9.40
CA GLU A 115 -9.98 2.12 9.62
C GLU A 115 -11.07 1.44 8.78
N ASN A 116 -10.80 1.17 7.50
CA ASN A 116 -11.74 0.44 6.64
C ASN A 116 -11.96 -1.01 7.11
N ARG A 117 -10.93 -1.69 7.63
CA ARG A 117 -11.08 -3.06 8.13
C ARG A 117 -11.87 -3.13 9.44
N LEU A 118 -11.72 -2.11 10.28
CA LEU A 118 -12.42 -2.03 11.56
C LEU A 118 -13.87 -1.60 11.40
N TRP A 119 -14.12 -0.59 10.57
CA TRP A 119 -15.40 0.11 10.50
C TRP A 119 -15.99 0.20 9.10
N GLY A 120 -15.17 0.00 8.07
CA GLY A 120 -15.52 0.04 6.64
C GLY A 120 -16.35 -1.15 6.18
N ILE A 121 -16.03 -2.33 6.70
CA ILE A 121 -16.53 -3.63 6.26
C ILE A 121 -17.49 -4.22 7.31
N PRO A 122 -18.79 -4.37 7.01
CA PRO A 122 -19.75 -5.06 7.88
C PRO A 122 -19.35 -6.50 8.19
N ARG A 123 -19.62 -6.95 9.42
CA ARG A 123 -19.39 -8.34 9.85
C ARG A 123 -20.69 -9.12 9.78
N ILE A 124 -20.93 -9.77 8.64
CA ILE A 124 -22.14 -10.57 8.43
C ILE A 124 -21.90 -11.99 8.93
N PRO A 125 -22.71 -12.50 9.89
CA PRO A 125 -22.62 -13.88 10.34
C PRO A 125 -22.84 -14.85 9.18
N ARG A 126 -22.00 -15.89 9.08
CA ARG A 126 -22.22 -16.96 8.09
C ARG A 126 -23.44 -17.78 8.53
N PRO A 127 -24.45 -18.01 7.67
CA PRO A 127 -25.57 -18.87 8.04
C PRO A 127 -25.05 -20.28 8.32
N VAL A 128 -25.37 -20.81 9.50
CA VAL A 128 -25.05 -22.20 9.87
C VAL A 128 -26.06 -23.09 9.14
N PRO A 129 -25.61 -24.10 8.36
CA PRO A 129 -26.53 -25.03 7.74
C PRO A 129 -27.34 -25.75 8.83
N ALA A 130 -28.67 -25.72 8.72
CA ALA A 130 -29.52 -26.49 9.61
C ALA A 130 -29.17 -27.98 9.44
N VAL A 131 -28.74 -28.62 10.53
CA VAL A 131 -28.55 -30.07 10.57
C VAL A 131 -29.92 -30.71 10.32
N ARG A 132 -30.04 -31.46 9.24
CA ARG A 132 -31.20 -32.30 8.92
C ARG A 132 -31.04 -33.68 9.54
#